data_AF-A0A7J6WHS3-F1
#
_entry.id   AF-A0A7J6WHS3-F1
#
_cell.length_a   1.000
_cell.length_b   1.000
_cell.length_c   1.000
_cell.angle_alpha   90.00
_cell.angle_beta   90.00
_cell.angle_gamma   90.00
#
_symmetry.space_group_name_H-M   'P 1'
#
loop_
_entity.id
_entity.type
_entity.pdbx_description
1 polymer ?
#
loop_
_entity_poly.entity_id
_entity_poly.type
_entity_poly.pdbx_seq_one_letter_code
_entity_poly.pdbx_strand_id
1 'polypeptide(L)'
;TSIVFSLEEGPGVLFKALAVFAMRSINLTKIESRPRRKKPMRVSEDSSNGSPKYFDYLFYVDFEASMADPNSQNALRHLEEFATFLRVLGSYPADNSLT
;
A
#
# COMPACT_ATOMS: atom_id res chain seq x y z
N THR A 1 -10.91 -0.92 1.26
CA THR A 1 -9.74 -0.80 2.15
C THR A 1 -8.73 0.13 1.54
N SER A 2 -8.12 0.98 2.35
CA SER A 2 -7.10 1.94 1.91
C SER A 2 -5.73 1.60 2.49
N ILE A 3 -4.70 1.69 1.65
CA ILE A 3 -3.31 1.47 2.02
C ILE A 3 -2.41 2.57 1.48
N VAL A 4 -1.23 2.68 2.07
CA VAL A 4 -0.11 3.43 1.54
C VAL A 4 1.13 2.57 1.54
N PHE A 5 1.89 2.58 0.45
CA PHE A 5 3.15 1.86 0.38
C PHE A 5 4.22 2.61 -0.42
N SER A 6 5.48 2.22 -0.22
CA SER A 6 6.64 2.66 -0.98
C SER A 6 7.31 1.44 -1.61
N LEU A 7 7.97 1.65 -2.75
CA LEU A 7 8.75 0.65 -3.47
C LEU A 7 10.19 1.12 -3.61
N GLU A 8 11.09 0.20 -3.94
CA GLU A 8 12.41 0.57 -4.48
C GLU A 8 12.27 1.16 -5.89
N GLU A 9 13.24 1.97 -6.31
CA GLU A 9 13.29 2.48 -7.68
C GLU A 9 13.64 1.36 -8.68
N GLY A 10 12.92 1.31 -9.80
CA GLY A 10 13.23 0.37 -10.87
C GLY A 10 12.10 0.25 -11.89
N PRO A 11 12.40 -0.21 -13.11
CA PRO A 11 11.37 -0.45 -14.12
C PRO A 11 10.43 -1.58 -13.69
N GLY A 12 9.12 -1.36 -13.83
CA GLY A 12 8.09 -2.38 -13.61
C GLY A 12 7.81 -2.74 -12.14
N VAL A 13 8.43 -2.08 -11.17
CA VAL A 13 8.20 -2.34 -9.73
C VAL A 13 6.74 -2.10 -9.32
N LEU A 14 6.12 -1.04 -9.83
CA LEU A 14 4.71 -0.75 -9.58
C LEU A 14 3.81 -1.83 -10.19
N PHE A 15 4.13 -2.29 -11.40
CA PHE A 15 3.37 -3.37 -12.03
C PHE A 15 3.38 -4.65 -11.17
N LYS A 16 4.57 -5.04 -10.65
CA LYS A 16 4.69 -6.19 -9.74
C LYS A 16 3.87 -6.00 -8.46
N ALA A 17 3.93 -4.81 -7.88
CA ALA A 17 3.16 -4.47 -6.68
C ALA A 17 1.65 -4.54 -6.92
N LEU A 18 1.15 -4.06 -8.06
CA LEU A 18 -0.29 -4.11 -8.37
C LEU A 18 -0.76 -5.50 -8.80
N ALA A 19 0.14 -6.32 -9.36
CA ALA A 19 -0.18 -7.68 -9.78
C ALA A 19 -0.66 -8.56 -8.62
N VAL A 20 -0.24 -8.29 -7.38
CA VAL A 20 -0.67 -9.07 -6.19
C VAL A 20 -2.19 -8.99 -5.97
N PHE A 21 -2.82 -7.87 -6.35
CA PHE A 21 -4.28 -7.68 -6.28
C PHE A 21 -4.97 -8.33 -7.48
N ALA A 22 -4.43 -8.09 -8.68
CA ALA A 22 -4.98 -8.63 -9.92
C ALA A 22 -5.00 -10.17 -9.93
N MET A 23 -3.94 -10.82 -9.45
CA MET A 23 -3.84 -12.28 -9.33
C MET A 23 -4.89 -12.89 -8.37
N ARG A 24 -5.52 -12.07 -7.54
CA ARG A 24 -6.55 -12.46 -6.57
C ARG A 24 -7.93 -11.92 -6.94
N SER A 25 -8.08 -11.37 -8.15
CA SER A 25 -9.31 -10.73 -8.61
C SER A 25 -9.80 -9.62 -7.67
N ILE A 26 -8.89 -8.92 -6.99
CA ILE A 26 -9.22 -7.79 -6.13
C ILE A 26 -9.22 -6.52 -6.98
N ASN A 27 -10.36 -5.85 -7.03
CA ASN A 27 -10.51 -4.62 -7.80
C ASN A 27 -9.86 -3.43 -7.07
N LEU A 28 -9.22 -2.56 -7.85
CA LEU A 28 -8.65 -1.30 -7.35
C LEU A 28 -9.58 -0.16 -7.75
N THR A 29 -9.99 0.65 -6.78
CA THR A 29 -10.86 1.82 -7.01
C THR A 29 -10.06 3.12 -7.04
N LYS A 30 -8.83 3.10 -6.52
CA LYS A 30 -7.94 4.27 -6.51
C LYS A 30 -6.49 3.85 -6.61
N ILE A 31 -5.73 4.60 -7.38
CA ILE A 31 -4.27 4.61 -7.34
C ILE A 31 -3.73 6.02 -7.54
N GLU A 32 -2.98 6.52 -6.57
CA GLU A 32 -2.32 7.82 -6.65
C GLU A 32 -0.85 7.72 -6.24
N SER A 33 0.05 8.21 -7.10
CA SER A 33 1.46 8.39 -6.76
C SER A 33 1.71 9.80 -6.24
N ARG A 34 2.39 9.93 -5.09
CA ARG A 34 2.80 11.22 -4.52
C ARG A 34 4.31 11.25 -4.33
N PRO A 35 5.05 12.14 -5.02
CA PRO A 35 6.49 12.27 -4.83
C PRO A 35 6.80 12.86 -3.45
N ARG A 36 7.77 12.28 -2.75
CA ARG A 36 8.21 12.75 -1.42
C ARG A 36 9.66 13.21 -1.42
N ARG A 37 10.03 13.96 -2.47
CA ARG A 37 11.33 14.63 -2.55
C ARG A 37 11.46 15.59 -1.35
N LYS A 38 12.37 15.27 -0.41
CA LYS A 38 12.89 16.15 0.67
C LYS A 38 12.18 16.17 2.04
N LYS A 39 11.27 15.26 2.39
CA LYS A 39 10.74 15.20 3.78
C LYS A 39 10.89 13.81 4.40
N PRO A 40 11.80 13.61 5.38
CA PRO A 40 11.91 12.34 6.10
C PRO A 40 10.58 12.00 6.77
N MET A 41 10.20 10.73 6.74
CA MET A 41 9.11 10.23 7.58
C MET A 41 9.72 9.64 8.84
N ARG A 42 9.29 10.14 10.01
CA ARG A 42 9.50 9.39 11.25
C ARG A 42 8.55 8.20 11.18
N VAL A 43 9.07 7.06 10.73
CA VAL A 43 8.37 5.80 10.91
C VAL A 43 8.59 5.44 12.38
N SER A 44 7.55 5.62 13.18
CA SER A 44 7.51 5.09 14.55
C SER A 44 7.42 3.57 14.43
N GLU A 45 8.57 2.93 14.28
CA GLU A 45 8.74 1.56 14.75
C GLU A 45 8.89 1.65 16.28
N ASP A 46 8.31 0.69 17.00
CA ASP A 46 8.31 0.58 18.49
C ASP A 46 9.72 0.46 19.13
N SER A 47 10.77 0.80 18.38
CA SER A 47 12.16 0.85 18.83
C SER A 47 12.60 2.30 18.95
N SER A 48 12.95 2.69 20.17
CA SER A 48 13.42 4.01 20.63
C SER A 48 14.70 4.56 19.94
N ASN A 49 15.05 4.06 18.75
CA ASN A 49 16.27 4.36 18.00
C ASN A 49 16.05 4.47 16.47
N GLY A 50 14.83 4.82 16.03
CA GLY A 50 14.47 4.85 14.60
C GLY A 50 15.15 5.98 13.80
N SER A 51 16.06 5.61 12.91
CA SER A 51 16.62 6.50 11.89
C SER A 51 15.52 6.99 10.92
N PRO A 52 15.54 8.26 10.50
CA PRO A 52 14.55 8.78 9.55
C PRO A 52 14.67 8.01 8.22
N LYS A 53 13.58 7.36 7.80
CA LYS A 53 13.48 6.72 6.48
C LYS A 53 13.01 7.73 5.44
N TYR A 54 13.63 7.68 4.26
CA TYR A 54 13.29 8.49 3.09
C TYR A 54 12.66 7.58 2.05
N PHE A 55 11.55 8.02 1.49
CA PHE A 55 10.84 7.32 0.43
C PHE A 55 10.66 8.29 -0.73
N ASP A 56 11.11 7.91 -1.93
CA ASP A 56 11.01 8.79 -3.11
C ASP A 56 9.57 8.94 -3.59
N TYR A 57 8.78 7.87 -3.49
CA TYR A 57 7.36 7.84 -3.85
C TYR A 57 6.52 7.10 -2.81
N LEU A 58 5.35 7.66 -2.51
CA LEU A 58 4.27 6.95 -1.85
C LEU A 58 3.14 6.68 -2.84
N PHE A 59 2.65 5.45 -2.82
CA PHE A 59 1.48 5.03 -3.55
C PHE A 59 0.32 4.87 -2.57
N TYR A 60 -0.75 5.62 -2.81
CA TYR A 60 -2.02 5.48 -2.11
C TYR A 60 -2.93 4.62 -2.98
N VAL A 61 -3.45 3.54 -2.41
CA VAL A 61 -4.32 2.61 -3.13
C VAL A 61 -5.56 2.32 -2.30
N ASP A 62 -6.72 2.39 -2.96
CA ASP A 62 -7.98 1.88 -2.44
C ASP A 62 -8.38 0.65 -3.26
N PHE A 63 -8.83 -0.39 -2.57
CA PHE A 63 -9.27 -1.64 -3.17
C PHE A 63 -10.51 -2.22 -2.50
N GLU A 64 -11.28 -3.00 -3.27
CA GLU A 64 -12.56 -3.58 -2.89
C GLU A 64 -12.41 -4.95 -2.24
N ALA A 65 -11.82 -4.97 -1.05
CA ALA A 65 -11.85 -6.15 -0.20
C ALA A 65 -11.68 -5.77 1.27
N SER A 66 -12.23 -6.59 2.17
CA SER A 66 -12.15 -6.36 3.63
C SER A 66 -10.80 -6.85 4.18
N MET A 67 -10.28 -6.19 5.21
CA MET A 67 -9.11 -6.71 5.96
C MET A 67 -9.39 -8.02 6.73
N ALA A 68 -10.66 -8.39 6.89
CA ALA A 68 -11.06 -9.69 7.42
C ALA A 68 -11.03 -10.82 6.36
N ASP A 69 -10.96 -10.46 5.07
CA ASP A 69 -10.87 -11.43 3.97
C ASP A 69 -9.43 -11.99 3.88
N PRO A 70 -9.25 -13.32 3.94
CA PRO A 70 -7.94 -13.96 3.73
C PRO A 70 -7.25 -13.55 2.42
N ASN A 71 -8.01 -13.29 1.34
CA ASN A 71 -7.44 -12.85 0.06
C ASN A 71 -6.73 -11.50 0.19
N SER A 72 -7.34 -10.53 0.89
CA SER A 72 -6.73 -9.23 1.17
C SER A 72 -5.45 -9.39 1.98
N GLN A 73 -5.51 -10.20 3.04
CA GLN A 73 -4.36 -10.44 3.92
C GLN A 73 -3.20 -11.09 3.15
N ASN A 74 -3.50 -12.05 2.28
CA ASN A 74 -2.51 -12.69 1.42
C ASN A 74 -1.94 -11.73 0.36
N ALA A 75 -2.76 -10.83 -0.19
CA ALA A 75 -2.30 -9.79 -1.11
C ALA A 75 -1.32 -8.84 -0.42
N LEU A 76 -1.65 -8.36 0.79
CA LEU A 76 -0.77 -7.46 1.54
C LEU A 76 0.54 -8.14 1.96
N ARG A 77 0.49 -9.40 2.40
CA ARG A 77 1.72 -10.16 2.71
C ARG A 77 2.64 -10.32 1.50
N HIS A 78 2.07 -10.59 0.32
CA HIS A 78 2.86 -10.64 -0.91
C HIS A 78 3.38 -9.24 -1.30
N LEU A 79 2.60 -8.18 -1.04
CA LEU A 79 3.04 -6.81 -1.30
C LEU A 79 4.23 -6.42 -0.42
N GLU A 80 4.27 -6.87 0.84
CA GLU A 80 5.39 -6.63 1.78
C GLU A 80 6.72 -7.20 1.28
N GLU A 81 6.72 -8.22 0.41
CA GLU A 81 7.95 -8.74 -0.20
C GLU A 81 8.61 -7.75 -1.18
N PHE A 82 7.83 -6.80 -1.72
CA PHE A 82 8.30 -5.80 -2.67
C PHE A 82 8.36 -4.39 -2.06
N ALA A 83 7.56 -4.14 -1.03
CA ALA A 83 7.38 -2.82 -0.46
C ALA A 83 8.46 -2.52 0.60
N THR A 84 9.15 -1.40 0.43
CA THR A 84 10.08 -0.88 1.45
C THR A 84 9.33 -0.30 2.66
N PHE A 85 8.05 -0.02 2.47
CA PHE A 85 7.12 0.43 3.49
C PHE A 85 5.71 0.07 3.05
N LEU A 86 4.90 -0.48 3.97
CA LEU A 86 3.48 -0.69 3.78
C LEU A 86 2.76 -0.31 5.07
N ARG A 87 1.62 0.38 4.92
CA ARG A 87 0.71 0.66 6.02
C ARG A 87 -0.72 0.60 5.56
N VAL A 88 -1.54 -0.11 6.33
CA VAL A 88 -3.00 -0.06 6.21
C VAL A 88 -3.50 1.22 6.87
N LEU A 89 -4.25 2.03 6.11
CA LEU A 89 -4.86 3.28 6.59
C LEU A 89 -6.23 3.01 7.22
N GLY A 90 -6.94 2.00 6.72
CA GLY A 90 -8.20 1.54 7.29
C GLY A 90 -9.01 0.66 6.34
N SER A 91 -9.95 -0.10 6.90
CA SER A 91 -10.97 -0.85 6.18
C SER A 91 -12.32 -0.31 6.60
N TYR A 92 -13.08 0.24 5.65
CA TYR A 92 -14.36 0.90 5.89
C TYR A 92 -15.42 0.37 4.91
N PRO A 93 -16.72 0.42 5.28
CA PRO A 93 -17.80 0.07 4.36
C PRO A 93 -17.78 0.96 3.12
N ALA A 94 -18.00 0.36 1.96
CA ALA A 94 -18.23 1.11 0.73
C ALA A 94 -19.60 1.78 0.76
N ASP A 95 -19.70 2.96 0.15
CA ASP A 95 -21.00 3.59 -0.11
C ASP A 95 -21.62 2.97 -1.36
N ASN A 96 -22.69 2.19 -1.17
CA ASN A 96 -23.44 1.54 -2.25
C ASN A 96 -24.64 2.36 -2.73
N SER A 97 -24.74 3.65 -2.38
CA SER A 97 -25.90 4.48 -2.71
C SER A 97 -26.09 4.77 -4.22
N LEU A 98 -25.12 4.42 -5.07
CA LEU A 98 -25.12 4.67 -6.51
C LEU A 98 -25.12 3.40 -7.39
N THR A 99 -25.25 2.21 -6.80
CA THR A 99 -25.46 0.93 -7.50
C THR A 99 -26.87 0.42 -7.29
#